data_AF-A0A0W0MX25-F1
#
_entry.id   AF-A0A0W0MX25-F1
#
_cell.length_a   1.000
_cell.length_b   1.000
_cell.length_c   1.000
_cell.angle_alpha   90.00
_cell.angle_beta   90.00
_cell.angle_gamma   90.00
#
_symmetry.space_group_name_H-M   'P 1'
#
loop_
_entity.id
_entity.type
_entity.pdbx_description
1 polymer ?
#
loop_
_entity_poly.entity_id
_entity_poly.type
_entity_poly.pdbx_seq_one_letter_code
_entity_poly.pdbx_strand_id
1 'polypeptide(L)' 'MTDEANPPRSAAARQRDYKERQRAAGYKLTALWIHTETEQEGKQAARDGKPLKPMESKDPLSWAAGWISEKGKQ' A
#
# COMPACT_ATOMS: atom_id res chain seq x y z
N MET A 1 38.49 5.02 -23.07
CA MET A 1 38.65 5.88 -21.87
C MET A 1 37.47 5.59 -20.97
N THR A 2 37.76 4.88 -19.88
CA THR A 2 36.98 4.69 -18.64
C THR A 2 35.46 4.52 -18.75
N ASP A 3 35.03 3.25 -18.67
CA ASP A 3 33.78 2.86 -18.00
C ASP A 3 33.81 3.38 -16.56
N GLU A 4 33.38 4.63 -16.36
CA GLU A 4 33.06 5.12 -15.02
C GLU A 4 31.79 4.40 -14.56
N ALA A 5 31.98 3.34 -13.78
CA ALA A 5 30.92 2.70 -13.05
C ALA A 5 30.27 3.75 -12.15
N ASN A 6 29.11 4.27 -12.57
CA ASN A 6 28.33 5.23 -11.81
C ASN A 6 28.20 4.72 -10.36
N PRO A 7 28.66 5.49 -9.35
CA PRO A 7 28.62 5.02 -7.98
C PRO A 7 27.18 4.63 -7.60
N PRO A 8 26.98 3.52 -6.88
CA PRO A 8 25.66 3.03 -6.56
C PRO A 8 24.86 4.13 -5.84
N ARG A 9 23.74 4.54 -6.45
CA ARG A 9 22.90 5.62 -5.92
C ARG A 9 22.48 5.30 -4.48
N SER A 10 22.54 6.30 -3.61
CA SER A 10 22.15 6.15 -2.21
C SER A 10 20.70 5.70 -2.08
N ALA A 11 20.37 5.02 -0.96
CA ALA A 11 19.00 4.60 -0.69
C ALA A 11 18.01 5.78 -0.69
N ALA A 12 18.43 6.94 -0.17
CA ALA A 12 17.64 8.17 -0.18
C ALA A 12 17.35 8.66 -1.60
N ALA A 13 18.34 8.65 -2.49
CA ALA A 13 18.16 9.04 -3.88
C ALA A 13 17.15 8.11 -4.59
N ARG A 14 17.25 6.80 -4.37
CA ARG A 14 16.31 5.82 -4.95
C ARG A 14 14.87 6.03 -4.46
N GLN A 15 14.68 6.32 -3.16
CA GLN A 15 13.35 6.60 -2.61
C GLN A 15 12.75 7.88 -3.18
N ARG A 16 13.55 8.94 -3.38
CA ARG A 16 13.09 10.19 -3.98
C ARG A 16 12.60 9.97 -5.42
N ASP A 17 13.42 9.32 -6.25
CA ASP A 17 13.08 9.03 -7.65
C ASP A 17 11.82 8.14 -7.75
N TYR A 18 11.64 7.20 -6.83
CA TYR A 18 10.40 6.42 -6.75
C TYR A 18 9.19 7.30 -6.45
N LYS A 19 9.26 8.17 -5.44
CA LYS A 19 8.16 9.10 -5.10
C LYS A 19 7.82 10.03 -6.27
N GLU A 20 8.81 10.51 -7.01
CA GLU A 20 8.60 11.34 -8.20
C GLU A 20 7.85 10.58 -9.30
N ARG A 21 8.24 9.33 -9.59
CA ARG A 21 7.51 8.48 -10.54
C ARG A 21 6.07 8.22 -10.10
N GLN A 22 5.83 7.97 -8.81
CA GLN A 22 4.47 7.78 -8.29
C GLN A 22 3.61 9.05 -8.44
N ARG A 23 4.17 10.23 -8.16
CA ARG A 23 3.48 11.51 -8.38
C ARG A 23 3.18 11.77 -9.85
N ALA A 24 4.13 11.49 -10.74
CA ALA A 24 3.93 11.61 -12.18
C ALA A 24 2.83 10.67 -12.70
N ALA A 25 2.65 9.51 -12.05
CA ALA A 25 1.55 8.58 -12.30
C ALA A 25 0.22 8.98 -11.62
N GLY A 26 0.15 10.15 -10.97
CA GLY A 26 -1.08 10.66 -10.35
C GLY A 26 -1.32 10.20 -8.90
N TYR A 27 -0.38 9.48 -8.28
CA TYR A 27 -0.51 9.04 -6.90
C TYR A 27 -0.08 10.11 -5.90
N LYS A 28 -0.80 10.20 -4.78
CA LYS A 28 -0.41 10.96 -3.59
C LYS A 28 -0.06 10.00 -2.46
N LEU A 29 1.11 10.22 -1.83
CA LEU A 29 1.46 9.52 -0.59
C LEU A 29 0.69 10.14 0.58
N THR A 30 -0.12 9.33 1.26
CA THR A 30 -0.79 9.71 2.50
C THR A 30 -0.32 8.77 3.60
N ALA A 31 0.15 9.31 4.72
CA ALA A 31 0.47 8.52 5.90
C ALA A 31 -0.82 8.31 6.71
N LEU A 32 -1.11 7.05 7.04
CA LEU A 32 -2.32 6.62 7.72
C LEU A 32 -1.94 5.65 8.84
N TRP A 33 -2.73 5.61 9.91
CA TRP A 33 -2.67 4.53 10.90
C TRP A 33 -3.70 3.45 10.55
N ILE A 34 -3.34 2.18 10.75
CA ILE A 34 -4.21 1.03 10.50
C ILE A 34 -4.48 0.31 11.83
N HIS A 35 -5.76 0.16 12.18
CA HIS A 35 -6.19 -0.66 13.30
C HIS A 35 -6.07 -2.14 12.91
N THR A 36 -5.09 -2.82 13.50
CA THR A 36 -4.64 -4.16 13.08
C THR A 36 -5.73 -5.22 13.14
N GLU A 37 -6.55 -5.24 14.20
CA GLU A 37 -7.65 -6.19 14.36
C GLU A 37 -8.70 -6.02 13.25
N THR A 38 -9.08 -4.79 12.97
CA THR A 38 -10.08 -4.46 11.93
C THR A 38 -9.55 -4.73 10.53
N GLU A 39 -8.25 -4.55 10.29
CA GLU A 39 -7.60 -4.99 9.05
C GLU A 39 -7.70 -6.51 8.86
N GLN A 40 -7.52 -7.30 9.93
CA GLN A 40 -7.64 -8.76 9.85
C GLN A 40 -9.08 -9.22 9.61
N GLU A 41 -10.06 -8.55 10.21
CA GLU A 41 -11.49 -8.79 9.91
C GLU A 41 -11.78 -8.59 8.41
N GLY A 42 -11.26 -7.51 7.82
CA GLY A 42 -11.37 -7.25 6.38
C GLY A 42 -10.73 -8.32 5.51
N LYS A 43 -9.51 -8.76 5.87
CA LYS A 43 -8.83 -9.88 5.19
C LYS A 43 -9.66 -11.16 5.26
N GLN A 44 -10.17 -11.52 6.43
CA GLN A 44 -10.98 -12.72 6.60
C GLN A 44 -12.28 -12.64 5.79
N ALA A 45 -12.96 -11.50 5.79
CA ALA A 45 -14.16 -11.30 4.98
C ALA A 45 -13.90 -11.48 3.47
N ALA A 46 -12.75 -11.01 2.96
CA ALA A 46 -12.35 -11.22 1.57
C ALA A 46 -12.11 -12.72 1.25
N ARG A 47 -11.48 -13.46 2.16
CA ARG A 47 -11.30 -14.92 2.03
C ARG A 47 -12.63 -15.66 2.04
N ASP A 48 -13.56 -15.24 2.88
CA ASP A 48 -14.92 -15.78 2.97
C ASP A 48 -15.80 -15.43 1.75
N GLY A 49 -15.30 -14.60 0.81
CA GLY A 49 -16.06 -14.16 -0.35
C GLY A 49 -17.14 -13.11 -0.05
N LYS A 50 -17.10 -12.48 1.13
CA LYS A 50 -18.06 -11.43 1.51
C LYS A 50 -17.81 -10.14 0.72
N PRO A 51 -18.86 -9.36 0.40
CA PRO A 51 -18.71 -8.08 -0.29
C PRO A 51 -17.94 -7.06 0.58
N LEU A 52 -17.31 -6.09 -0.09
CA LEU A 52 -16.63 -4.95 0.55
C LEU A 52 -17.68 -4.03 1.22
N LYS A 53 -17.90 -4.21 2.52
CA LYS A 53 -18.85 -3.42 3.34
C LYS A 53 -18.19 -2.91 4.63
N PRO A 54 -17.26 -1.94 4.54
CA PRO A 54 -16.44 -1.53 5.69
C PRO A 54 -17.17 -0.63 6.69
N MET A 55 -18.29 -0.01 6.30
CA MET A 55 -18.92 1.09 7.06
C MET A 55 -19.47 0.68 8.43
N GLU A 56 -19.69 -0.61 8.68
CA GLU A 56 -20.18 -1.14 9.95
C GLU A 56 -19.02 -1.52 10.90
N SER A 57 -17.77 -1.45 10.44
CA SER A 57 -16.61 -1.80 11.25
C SER A 57 -16.17 -0.66 12.16
N LYS A 58 -15.37 -0.99 13.18
CA LYS A 58 -14.77 -0.03 14.12
C LYS A 58 -13.91 1.03 13.41
N ASP A 59 -13.19 0.63 12.38
CA ASP A 59 -12.39 1.50 11.52
C ASP A 59 -12.56 1.08 10.05
N PRO A 60 -13.47 1.76 9.32
CA PRO A 60 -13.78 1.42 7.94
C PRO A 60 -12.58 1.44 6.99
N LEU A 61 -11.62 2.36 7.18
CA LEU A 61 -10.44 2.43 6.32
C LEU A 61 -9.53 1.23 6.55
N SER A 62 -9.31 0.87 7.81
CA SER A 62 -8.52 -0.30 8.18
C SER A 62 -9.15 -1.60 7.66
N TRP A 63 -10.47 -1.74 7.79
CA TRP A 63 -11.20 -2.90 7.26
C TRP A 63 -11.08 -3.00 5.75
N ALA A 64 -11.35 -1.90 5.03
CA ALA A 64 -11.27 -1.86 3.58
C ALA A 64 -9.84 -2.16 3.08
N ALA A 65 -8.82 -1.63 3.75
CA ALA A 65 -7.42 -1.91 3.43
C ALA A 65 -7.11 -3.41 3.51
N GLY A 66 -7.57 -4.08 4.57
CA GLY A 66 -7.44 -5.52 4.73
C GLY A 66 -8.12 -6.31 3.62
N TRP A 67 -9.39 -5.98 3.32
CA TRP A 67 -10.17 -6.67 2.29
C TRP A 67 -9.53 -6.53 0.90
N ILE A 68 -9.12 -5.31 0.52
CA ILE A 68 -8.48 -5.01 -0.78
C ILE A 68 -7.14 -5.71 -0.91
N SER A 69 -6.33 -5.71 0.16
CA SER A 69 -5.02 -6.38 0.21
C SER A 69 -5.12 -7.89 -0.06
N GLU A 70 -6.19 -8.52 0.40
CA GLU A 70 -6.40 -9.95 0.19
C GLU A 70 -6.90 -10.28 -1.22
N LYS A 71 -7.80 -9.46 -1.79
CA LYS A 71 -8.27 -9.65 -3.16
C LYS A 71 -7.20 -9.43 -4.22
N GLY A 72 -6.25 -8.53 -3.99
CA GLY A 72 -5.14 -8.30 -4.92
C GLY A 72 -4.11 -9.45 -5.00
N LYS A 73 -4.23 -10.49 -4.17
CA LYS A 73 -3.36 -11.68 -4.18
C LYS A 73 -3.97 -12.88 -4.90
N GLN A 74 -5.28 -12.84 -5.19
CA GLN A 74 -6.00 -13.85 -5.99
C GLN A 74 -5.86 -13.51 -7.47
#